data_AF-A0A529KVY0-F1
#
_entry.id   AF-A0A529KVY0-F1
#
_cell.length_a   1.000
_cell.length_b   1.000
_cell.length_c   1.000
_cell.angle_alpha   90.00
_cell.angle_beta   90.00
_cell.angle_gamma   90.00
#
_symmetry.space_group_name_H-M   'P 1'
#
loop_
_entity.id
_entity.type
_entity.pdbx_description
1 polymer ?
#
loop_
_entity_poly.entity_id
_entity_poly.type
_entity_poly.pdbx_seq_one_letter_code
_entity_poly.pdbx_strand_id
1 'polypeptide(L)'
;LSGALAGLAGVQAAAAEPSRPNIVFIVTDDQGWKDVGYHGSDIKTPNIDKLAAEGAKLEEYYVQPMCTPTRCALMTGRYPLRYGMQVGVVPAAGTYGLPLDETLLPQVLKDAGYR
;
A
#
# COMPACT_ATOMS: atom_id res chain seq x y z
N LEU A 1 -33.46 55.54 21.41
CA LEU A 1 -33.44 54.53 20.32
C LEU A 1 -32.00 54.03 20.18
N SER A 2 -31.60 53.10 21.05
CA SER A 2 -30.25 52.52 21.03
C SER A 2 -30.38 51.05 20.65
N GLY A 3 -29.84 50.69 19.49
CA GLY A 3 -29.71 49.30 19.05
C GLY A 3 -28.31 49.11 18.49
N ALA A 4 -27.41 48.53 19.29
CA ALA A 4 -26.08 48.16 18.85
C ALA A 4 -26.15 46.78 18.16
N LEU A 5 -25.78 46.74 16.89
CA LEU A 5 -25.60 45.50 16.13
C LEU A 5 -24.26 44.87 16.51
N ALA A 6 -24.30 43.78 17.27
CA ALA A 6 -23.14 42.96 17.55
C ALA A 6 -22.82 42.09 16.31
N GLY A 7 -21.68 42.34 15.69
CA GLY A 7 -21.15 41.53 14.58
C GLY A 7 -20.68 40.16 15.07
N LEU A 8 -21.25 39.10 14.50
CA LEU A 8 -20.75 37.73 14.68
C LEU A 8 -19.46 37.56 13.86
N ALA A 9 -18.32 37.61 14.54
CA ALA A 9 -17.05 37.18 13.96
C ALA A 9 -17.08 35.65 13.82
N GLY A 10 -17.17 35.15 12.59
CA GLY A 10 -17.06 33.73 12.29
C GLY A 10 -15.68 33.21 12.69
N VAL A 11 -15.64 32.23 13.60
CA VAL A 11 -14.43 31.48 13.91
C VAL A 11 -14.14 30.59 12.71
N GLN A 12 -13.19 31.00 11.87
CA GLN A 12 -12.66 30.13 10.82
C GLN A 12 -11.83 29.04 11.51
N ALA A 13 -12.36 27.81 11.56
CA ALA A 13 -11.59 26.66 12.00
C ALA A 13 -10.42 26.47 11.01
N ALA A 14 -9.20 26.68 11.48
CA ALA A 14 -8.01 26.30 10.73
C ALA A 14 -8.08 24.79 10.52
N ALA A 15 -8.27 24.36 9.27
CA ALA A 15 -8.10 22.95 8.91
C ALA A 15 -6.67 22.58 9.30
N ALA A 16 -6.53 21.67 10.28
CA ALA A 16 -5.24 21.10 10.58
C ALA A 16 -4.73 20.45 9.30
N GLU A 17 -3.56 20.89 8.82
CA GLU A 17 -2.87 20.23 7.71
C GLU A 17 -2.89 18.73 7.98
N PRO A 18 -3.49 17.91 7.10
CA PRO A 18 -3.58 16.48 7.34
C PRO A 18 -2.17 15.96 7.58
N SER A 19 -1.93 15.39 8.76
CA SER A 19 -0.63 14.89 9.11
C SER A 19 -0.22 13.85 8.07
N ARG A 20 0.95 14.03 7.46
CA ARG A 20 1.50 13.08 6.50
C ARG A 20 1.74 11.76 7.24
N PRO A 21 0.97 10.68 6.98
CA PRO A 21 1.13 9.43 7.72
C PRO A 21 2.43 8.74 7.32
N ASN A 22 3.01 7.91 8.19
CA ASN A 22 4.03 6.96 7.76
C ASN A 22 3.36 5.80 7.03
N ILE A 23 3.83 5.47 5.82
CA ILE A 23 3.31 4.36 5.02
C ILE A 23 4.26 3.18 5.16
N VAL A 24 3.78 2.07 5.71
CA VAL A 24 4.53 0.82 5.86
C VAL A 24 3.80 -0.27 5.08
N PHE A 25 4.42 -0.74 3.99
CA PHE A 25 3.90 -1.87 3.22
C PHE A 25 4.66 -3.15 3.60
N ILE A 26 3.97 -4.11 4.21
CA ILE A 26 4.54 -5.42 4.56
C ILE A 26 4.13 -6.42 3.48
N VAL A 27 5.10 -6.94 2.73
CA VAL A 27 4.89 -7.95 1.69
C VAL A 27 5.48 -9.27 2.18
N THR A 28 4.65 -10.26 2.47
CA THR A 28 5.08 -11.63 2.76
C THR A 28 5.49 -12.34 1.46
N ASP A 29 6.35 -13.35 1.56
CA ASP A 29 6.76 -14.19 0.43
C ASP A 29 6.12 -15.58 0.61
N ASP A 30 5.44 -16.07 -0.42
CA ASP A 30 4.77 -17.37 -0.46
C ASP A 30 3.77 -17.67 0.68
N GLN A 31 3.14 -16.64 1.26
CA GLN A 31 2.09 -16.83 2.26
C GLN A 31 0.78 -17.29 1.60
N GLY A 32 0.32 -18.48 1.97
CA GLY A 32 -0.95 -19.04 1.54
C GLY A 32 -2.15 -18.40 2.22
N TRP A 33 -3.32 -18.52 1.58
CA TRP A 33 -4.58 -17.99 2.12
C TRP A 33 -4.87 -18.48 3.54
N LYS A 34 -4.62 -19.75 3.84
CA LYS A 34 -4.91 -20.37 5.16
C LYS A 34 -3.72 -20.34 6.13
N ASP A 35 -2.71 -19.50 5.90
CA ASP A 35 -1.51 -19.45 6.76
C ASP A 35 -1.62 -18.44 7.91
N VAL A 36 -2.78 -17.81 8.06
CA VAL A 36 -3.06 -16.79 9.09
C VAL A 36 -4.20 -17.24 10.00
N GLY A 37 -4.08 -16.95 11.29
CA GLY A 37 -5.04 -17.35 12.33
C GLY A 37 -6.47 -16.87 12.05
N TYR A 38 -6.62 -15.65 11.52
CA TYR A 38 -7.94 -15.13 11.12
C TYR A 38 -8.60 -15.87 9.93
N HIS A 39 -7.90 -16.79 9.26
CA HIS A 39 -8.44 -17.75 8.29
C HIS A 39 -8.48 -19.19 8.82
N GLY A 40 -8.35 -19.39 10.13
CA GLY A 40 -8.41 -20.71 10.77
C GLY A 40 -7.16 -21.56 10.56
N SER A 41 -5.99 -20.93 10.47
CA SER A 41 -4.69 -21.62 10.49
C SER A 41 -4.35 -22.17 11.87
N ASP A 42 -3.58 -23.27 11.91
CA ASP A 42 -2.91 -23.74 13.12
C ASP A 42 -1.60 -22.97 13.41
N ILE A 43 -1.12 -22.17 12.44
CA ILE A 43 0.04 -21.30 12.60
C ILE A 43 -0.33 -20.11 13.50
N LYS A 44 0.48 -19.85 14.53
CA LYS A 44 0.24 -18.75 15.45
C LYS A 44 0.72 -17.43 14.86
N THR A 45 -0.22 -16.57 14.43
CA THR A 45 0.06 -15.25 13.85
C THR A 45 -0.50 -14.08 14.67
N PRO A 46 -0.28 -14.01 16.00
CA PRO A 46 -1.04 -13.12 16.89
C PRO A 46 -0.95 -11.63 16.52
N ASN A 47 0.18 -11.16 15.98
CA ASN A 47 0.32 -9.78 15.54
C ASN A 47 -0.46 -9.48 14.25
N ILE A 48 -0.48 -10.42 13.29
CA ILE A 48 -1.24 -10.27 12.04
C ILE A 48 -2.74 -10.35 12.37
N ASP A 49 -3.14 -11.28 13.24
CA ASP A 49 -4.54 -11.44 13.66
C ASP A 49 -5.06 -10.18 14.36
N LYS A 50 -4.21 -9.57 15.21
CA LYS A 50 -4.52 -8.28 15.84
C LYS A 50 -4.69 -7.17 14.80
N LEU A 51 -3.77 -7.04 13.83
CA LEU A 51 -3.88 -6.05 12.76
C LEU A 51 -5.16 -6.24 11.94
N ALA A 52 -5.55 -7.49 11.67
CA ALA A 52 -6.78 -7.82 10.94
C ALA A 52 -8.05 -7.50 11.76
N ALA A 53 -8.01 -7.66 13.08
CA ALA A 53 -9.14 -7.37 13.97
C ALA A 53 -9.34 -5.86 14.23
N GLU A 54 -8.25 -5.09 14.27
CA GLU A 54 -8.28 -3.64 14.54
C GLU A 54 -8.36 -2.80 13.24
N GLY A 55 -8.10 -3.42 12.09
CA GLY A 55 -8.04 -2.76 10.79
C GLY A 55 -9.09 -3.22 9.79
N ALA A 56 -8.80 -2.98 8.51
CA ALA A 56 -9.60 -3.48 7.40
C ALA A 56 -9.02 -4.82 6.89
N LYS A 57 -9.90 -5.80 6.66
CA LYS A 57 -9.54 -7.08 6.03
C LYS A 57 -9.96 -7.06 4.56
N LEU A 58 -9.06 -7.46 3.68
CA LEU A 58 -9.35 -7.61 2.26
C LEU A 58 -9.58 -9.09 1.95
N GLU A 59 -10.84 -9.51 1.96
CA GLU A 59 -11.25 -10.91 1.72
C GLU A 59 -11.12 -11.32 0.23
N GLU A 60 -11.00 -10.34 -0.67
CA GLU A 60 -10.89 -10.54 -2.12
C GLU A 60 -9.72 -9.69 -2.67
N TYR A 61 -8.51 -9.92 -2.14
CA TYR A 61 -7.27 -9.28 -2.60
C TYR A 61 -6.46 -10.22 -3.50
N TYR A 62 -6.16 -9.77 -4.72
CA TYR A 62 -5.53 -10.60 -5.75
C TYR A 62 -4.15 -10.09 -6.13
N VAL A 63 -3.26 -11.05 -6.42
CA VAL A 63 -1.89 -10.82 -6.89
C VAL A 63 -1.59 -11.69 -8.11
N GLN A 64 -0.38 -11.61 -8.64
CA GLN A 64 0.08 -12.55 -9.66
C GLN A 64 0.61 -13.83 -8.99
N PRO A 65 0.64 -14.97 -9.69
CA PRO A 65 0.99 -16.25 -9.07
C PRO A 65 2.50 -16.45 -8.82
N MET A 66 3.35 -15.45 -9.11
CA MET A 66 4.82 -15.56 -8.97
C MET A 66 5.41 -14.26 -8.40
N CYS A 67 6.59 -14.37 -7.78
CA CYS A 67 7.26 -13.26 -7.09
C CYS A 67 7.51 -12.04 -7.99
N THR A 68 8.19 -12.22 -9.13
CA THR A 68 8.54 -11.11 -10.03
C THR A 68 7.32 -10.38 -10.59
N PRO A 69 6.31 -11.05 -11.18
CA PRO A 69 5.13 -10.36 -11.69
C PRO A 69 4.37 -9.62 -10.59
N THR A 70 4.22 -10.20 -9.39
CA THR A 70 3.54 -9.53 -8.25
C THR A 70 4.28 -8.27 -7.81
N ARG A 71 5.60 -8.36 -7.61
CA ARG A 71 6.42 -7.23 -7.18
C ARG A 71 6.51 -6.15 -8.25
N CYS A 72 6.53 -6.53 -9.53
CA CYS A 72 6.45 -5.61 -10.66
C CYS A 72 5.13 -4.82 -10.65
N ALA A 73 4.00 -5.52 -10.51
CA ALA A 73 2.69 -4.88 -10.45
C ALA A 73 2.55 -3.95 -9.22
N LEU A 74 3.04 -4.39 -8.06
CA LEU A 74 3.04 -3.59 -6.83
C LEU A 74 3.84 -2.28 -7.00
N MET A 75 5.04 -2.36 -7.57
CA MET A 75 5.93 -1.20 -7.70
C MET A 75 5.47 -0.21 -8.77
N THR A 76 4.86 -0.69 -9.86
CA THR A 76 4.49 0.16 -11.01
C THR A 76 3.01 0.53 -11.07
N GLY A 77 2.14 -0.19 -10.35
CA GLY A 77 0.69 -0.09 -10.50
C GLY A 77 0.17 -0.57 -11.87
N ARG A 78 0.97 -1.34 -12.61
CA ARG A 78 0.72 -1.71 -14.01
C ARG A 78 0.84 -3.22 -14.22
N TYR A 79 0.09 -3.75 -15.19
CA TYR A 79 0.16 -5.17 -15.50
C TYR A 79 1.56 -5.60 -15.97
N PRO A 80 2.14 -6.69 -15.42
CA PRO A 80 3.51 -7.12 -15.75
C PRO A 80 3.75 -7.43 -17.22
N LEU A 81 2.68 -7.77 -17.96
CA LEU A 81 2.74 -8.01 -19.40
C LEU A 81 3.27 -6.82 -20.22
N ARG A 82 3.17 -5.60 -19.67
CA ARG A 82 3.73 -4.40 -20.31
C ARG A 82 5.25 -4.40 -20.38
N TYR A 83 5.90 -5.23 -19.56
CA TYR A 83 7.35 -5.24 -19.37
C TYR A 83 7.99 -6.60 -19.68
N GLY A 84 7.24 -7.54 -20.26
CA GLY A 84 7.73 -8.91 -20.46
C GLY A 84 7.90 -9.71 -19.16
N MET A 85 7.30 -9.26 -18.05
CA MET A 85 7.42 -9.88 -16.72
C MET A 85 6.23 -10.74 -16.33
N GLN A 86 5.43 -11.21 -17.28
CA GLN A 86 4.24 -12.01 -17.03
C GLN A 86 4.52 -13.50 -16.83
N VAL A 87 5.73 -13.98 -17.17
CA VAL A 87 6.10 -15.41 -17.10
C VAL A 87 7.28 -15.62 -16.16
N GLY A 88 7.08 -16.41 -15.11
CA GLY A 88 8.14 -16.86 -14.22
C GLY A 88 8.73 -15.76 -13.32
N VAL A 89 9.93 -16.01 -12.83
CA VAL A 89 10.72 -15.07 -12.02
C VAL A 89 11.96 -14.65 -12.79
N VAL A 90 12.45 -13.44 -12.51
CA VAL A 90 13.79 -13.03 -12.97
C VAL A 90 14.81 -13.93 -12.27
N PRO A 91 15.59 -14.74 -13.00
CA PRO A 91 16.57 -15.62 -12.39
C PRO A 91 17.73 -14.82 -11.82
N ALA A 92 18.46 -15.38 -10.86
CA ALA A 92 19.62 -14.72 -10.25
C ALA A 92 20.69 -14.33 -11.28
N ALA A 93 20.87 -15.11 -12.34
CA ALA A 93 21.78 -14.82 -13.46
C ALA A 93 21.10 -14.02 -14.60
N GLY A 94 19.90 -13.49 -14.38
CA GLY A 94 19.14 -12.73 -15.37
C GLY A 94 19.81 -11.39 -15.69
N THR A 95 19.81 -11.03 -16.96
CA THR A 95 20.34 -9.74 -17.47
C THR A 95 19.23 -8.72 -17.77
N TYR A 96 18.01 -9.03 -17.36
CA TYR A 96 16.81 -8.23 -17.57
C TYR A 96 16.10 -7.99 -16.24
N GLY A 97 15.28 -6.94 -16.21
CA GLY A 97 14.58 -6.49 -15.02
C GLY A 97 13.57 -5.41 -15.39
N LEU A 98 13.16 -4.62 -14.40
CA LEU A 98 12.17 -3.58 -14.62
C LEU A 98 12.79 -2.49 -15.49
N PRO A 99 12.11 -1.99 -16.52
CA PRO A 99 12.63 -0.88 -17.32
C PRO A 99 12.98 0.30 -16.40
N LEU A 100 14.14 0.89 -16.62
CA LEU A 100 14.68 1.94 -15.73
C LEU A 100 13.98 3.28 -15.89
N ASP A 101 13.17 3.42 -16.94
CA ASP A 101 12.32 4.58 -17.24
C ASP A 101 10.92 4.49 -16.60
N GLU A 102 10.59 3.38 -15.94
CA GLU A 102 9.34 3.27 -15.19
C GLU A 102 9.41 4.03 -13.87
N THR A 103 8.32 4.75 -13.56
CA THR A 103 8.16 5.44 -12.27
C THR A 103 7.56 4.49 -11.25
N LEU A 104 8.28 4.27 -10.15
CA LEU A 104 7.89 3.34 -9.10
C LEU A 104 7.17 4.05 -7.94
N LEU A 105 6.31 3.31 -7.22
CA LEU A 105 5.65 3.75 -5.99
C LEU A 105 6.59 4.51 -5.03
N PRO A 106 7.79 4.02 -4.67
CA PRO A 106 8.69 4.77 -3.80
C PRO A 106 9.18 6.10 -4.40
N GLN A 107 9.31 6.23 -5.73
CA GLN A 107 9.66 7.50 -6.37
C GLN A 107 8.48 8.48 -6.28
N VAL A 108 7.26 8.01 -6.53
CA VAL A 108 6.03 8.81 -6.36
C VAL A 108 5.91 9.30 -4.91
N LEU A 109 6.16 8.43 -3.94
CA LEU A 109 6.14 8.79 -2.52
C LEU A 109 7.23 9.81 -2.19
N LYS A 110 8.45 9.64 -2.73
CA LYS A 110 9.54 10.59 -2.56
C LYS A 110 9.19 11.97 -3.11
N ASP A 111 8.57 12.05 -4.29
CA ASP A 111 8.10 13.32 -4.87
C ASP A 111 6.99 13.98 -4.03
N ALA A 112 6.19 13.17 -3.31
CA ALA A 112 5.25 13.64 -2.30
C ALA A 112 5.89 14.01 -0.95
N GLY A 113 7.23 13.95 -0.83
CA GLY A 113 8.00 14.33 0.34
C GLY A 113 8.15 13.24 1.41
N TYR A 114 7.96 11.97 1.04
CA TYR A 114 8.27 10.83 1.91
C TYR A 114 9.76 10.44 1.84
N ARG A 115 10.23 9.66 2.81
CA ARG A 115 11.61 9.16 2.90
C ARG A 115 11.66 7.65 2.91
#